data_AF-A0AAJ2H2R3-F1
#
_entry.id   AF-A0AAJ2H2R3-F1
#
_cell.length_a   1.000
_cell.length_b   1.000
_cell.length_c   1.000
_cell.angle_alpha   90.00
_cell.angle_beta   90.00
_cell.angle_gamma   90.00
#
_symmetry.space_group_name_H-M   'P 1'
#
loop_
_entity.id
_entity.type
_entity.pdbx_description
1 polymer ?
#
loop_
_entity_poly.entity_id
_entity_poly.type
_entity_poly.pdbx_seq_one_letter_code
_entity_poly.pdbx_strand_id
1 'polypeptide(L)'
;VWENLELRKQFPELKNMDYEQVTRGRVLFLTVQNKHIVYMDKALFTLTIKQKIADFFGFNMSNVLWKKDPHYNTDQDELSHLFDEL
;
A
#
# COMPACT_ATOMS: atom_id res chain seq x y z
N VAL A 1 -14.36 5.77 -13.84
CA VAL A 1 -13.66 4.69 -14.58
C VAL A 1 -12.25 4.65 -14.05
N TRP A 2 -12.00 3.89 -12.99
CA TRP A 2 -10.72 3.88 -12.26
C TRP A 2 -9.73 2.84 -12.81
N GLU A 3 -10.18 2.01 -13.76
CA GLU A 3 -9.33 1.02 -14.42
C GLU A 3 -8.62 1.66 -15.61
N ASN A 4 -7.38 2.08 -15.39
CA ASN A 4 -6.50 2.49 -16.47
C ASN A 4 -6.08 1.25 -17.26
N LEU A 5 -6.73 1.03 -18.42
CA LEU A 5 -6.47 -0.08 -19.33
C LEU A 5 -4.99 -0.19 -19.75
N GLU A 6 -4.25 0.91 -19.75
CA GLU A 6 -2.83 0.91 -20.13
C GLU A 6 -1.94 0.24 -19.06
N LEU A 7 -2.27 0.38 -17.77
CA LEU A 7 -1.53 -0.33 -16.71
C LEU A 7 -1.72 -1.85 -16.82
N ARG A 8 -2.92 -2.31 -17.17
CA ARG A 8 -3.21 -3.74 -17.39
C ARG A 8 -2.49 -4.32 -18.61
N LYS A 9 -2.18 -3.49 -19.62
CA LYS A 9 -1.38 -3.92 -20.78
C LYS A 9 0.10 -4.04 -20.43
N GLN A 10 0.60 -3.14 -19.59
CA GLN A 10 2.01 -3.11 -19.18
C GLN A 10 2.34 -4.24 -18.19
N PHE A 11 1.38 -4.65 -17.36
CA PHE A 11 1.56 -5.68 -16.33
C PHE A 11 0.45 -6.75 -16.44
N PRO A 12 0.53 -7.63 -17.45
CA PRO A 12 -0.49 -8.66 -17.68
C PRO A 12 -0.69 -9.61 -16.48
N GLU A 13 0.34 -9.79 -15.65
CA GLU A 13 0.28 -10.57 -14.41
C GLU A 13 -0.73 -10.02 -13.40
N LEU A 14 -1.00 -8.71 -13.41
CA LEU A 14 -1.97 -8.07 -12.51
C LEU A 14 -3.42 -8.26 -12.95
N LYS A 15 -3.66 -8.78 -14.16
CA LYS A 15 -5.02 -8.86 -14.75
C LYS A 15 -5.96 -9.78 -13.98
N ASN A 16 -5.42 -10.87 -13.44
CA ASN A 16 -6.19 -11.91 -12.74
C ASN A 16 -5.93 -11.89 -11.22
N MET A 17 -5.31 -10.83 -10.71
CA MET A 17 -5.06 -10.70 -9.27
C MET A 17 -6.24 -9.99 -8.61
N ASP A 18 -6.79 -10.62 -7.59
CA ASP A 18 -7.75 -9.97 -6.71
C ASP A 18 -7.08 -8.86 -5.93
N TYR A 19 -7.91 -7.92 -5.46
CA TYR A 19 -7.44 -6.73 -4.77
C TYR A 19 -6.51 -7.09 -3.59
N GLU A 20 -6.78 -8.18 -2.88
CA GLU A 20 -6.06 -8.68 -1.68
C GLU A 20 -4.80 -9.48 -2.00
N GLN A 21 -4.54 -9.79 -3.26
CA GLN A 21 -3.34 -10.53 -3.68
C GLN A 21 -2.16 -9.60 -3.98
N VAL A 22 -2.39 -8.28 -4.05
CA VAL A 22 -1.36 -7.27 -4.33
C VAL A 22 -1.07 -6.48 -3.07
N THR A 23 0.19 -6.45 -2.66
CA THR A 23 0.64 -5.62 -1.54
C THR A 23 0.36 -4.15 -1.83
N ARG A 24 -0.33 -3.49 -0.92
CA ARG A 24 -0.97 -2.19 -1.19
C ARG A 24 -0.82 -1.22 -0.01
N GLY A 25 -1.21 0.02 -0.25
CA GLY A 25 -1.15 1.07 0.75
C GLY A 25 -1.76 2.38 0.26
N ARG A 26 -1.62 3.41 1.09
CA ARG A 26 -2.15 4.75 0.86
C ARG A 26 -1.19 5.80 1.43
N VAL A 27 -0.92 6.82 0.63
CA VAL A 27 -0.25 8.04 1.05
C VAL A 27 -1.30 9.11 1.29
N LEU A 28 -1.24 9.76 2.44
CA LEU A 28 -2.07 10.91 2.79
C LEU A 28 -1.16 12.06 3.24
N PHE A 29 -1.67 13.28 3.09
CA PHE A 29 -1.01 14.48 3.62
C PHE A 29 -1.80 15.02 4.82
N LEU A 30 -1.17 15.03 5.99
CA LEU A 30 -1.74 15.58 7.22
C LEU A 30 -1.48 17.09 7.26
N THR A 31 -2.46 17.86 6.82
CA THR A 31 -2.39 19.32 6.73
C THR A 31 -2.04 19.99 8.07
N VAL A 32 -2.62 19.51 9.17
CA VAL A 32 -2.40 20.06 10.52
C VAL A 32 -0.94 19.93 10.98
N GLN A 33 -0.24 18.87 10.56
CA GLN A 33 1.13 18.58 11.00
C GLN A 33 2.18 18.89 9.92
N ASN A 34 1.74 19.24 8.70
CA ASN A 34 2.59 19.41 7.52
C ASN A 34 3.48 18.18 7.26
N LYS A 35 2.89 16.98 7.37
CA LYS A 35 3.60 15.69 7.21
C LYS A 35 2.85 14.75 6.30
N HIS A 36 3.58 13.87 5.64
CA HIS A 36 2.99 12.73 4.97
C HIS A 36 2.73 11.61 5.98
N ILE A 37 1.67 10.84 5.76
CA ILE A 37 1.43 9.59 6.46
C ILE A 37 1.19 8.50 5.41
N VAL A 38 1.90 7.39 5.57
CA VAL A 38 1.82 6.25 4.66
C VAL A 38 1.35 5.05 5.44
N TYR A 39 0.16 4.57 5.09
CA TYR A 39 -0.40 3.31 5.57
C TYR A 39 -0.12 2.25 4.52
N MET A 40 0.49 1.13 4.88
CA MET A 40 0.80 0.09 3.91
C MET A 40 0.87 -1.28 4.54
N ASP A 41 0.79 -2.29 3.68
CA ASP A 41 1.00 -3.68 4.04
C ASP A 41 2.35 -3.92 4.75
N LYS A 42 2.40 -4.91 5.65
CA LYS A 42 3.61 -5.24 6.44
C LYS A 42 4.79 -5.66 5.55
N ALA A 43 4.56 -6.33 4.43
CA ALA A 43 5.58 -6.75 3.47
C ALA A 43 6.24 -5.56 2.75
N LEU A 44 5.55 -4.42 2.65
CA LEU A 44 6.10 -3.19 2.07
C LEU A 44 6.99 -2.40 3.04
N PHE A 45 7.13 -2.83 4.30
CA PHE A 45 7.76 -2.05 5.36
C PHE A 45 9.30 -2.05 5.39
N THR A 46 9.93 -2.35 4.26
CA THR A 46 11.40 -2.32 4.11
C THR A 46 11.91 -0.92 3.79
N LEU A 47 13.18 -0.63 4.14
CA LEU A 47 13.79 0.68 3.87
C LEU A 47 13.81 1.01 2.38
N THR A 48 14.16 0.03 1.54
CA THR A 48 14.24 0.19 0.08
C THR A 48 12.89 0.60 -0.52
N ILE A 49 11.80 -0.03 -0.08
CA ILE A 49 10.45 0.29 -0.58
C ILE A 49 10.03 1.68 -0.11
N LYS A 50 10.25 2.00 1.17
CA LYS A 50 9.96 3.34 1.70
C LYS A 50 10.68 4.44 0.93
N GLN A 51 11.95 4.23 0.59
CA GLN A 51 12.72 5.17 -0.22
C GLN A 51 12.10 5.36 -1.60
N LYS A 52 11.75 4.27 -2.30
CA LYS A 52 11.10 4.36 -3.62
C LYS A 52 9.77 5.11 -3.58
N ILE A 53 8.97 4.90 -2.53
CA ILE A 53 7.72 5.62 -2.33
C ILE A 53 8.02 7.12 -2.13
N ALA A 54 8.99 7.45 -1.27
CA ALA A 54 9.38 8.83 -1.00
C ALA A 54 9.88 9.55 -2.27
N ASP A 55 10.69 8.87 -3.07
CA ASP A 55 11.19 9.40 -4.35
C ASP A 55 10.06 9.64 -5.35
N PHE A 56 9.11 8.69 -5.46
CA PHE A 56 7.97 8.80 -6.37
C PHE A 56 7.04 9.97 -6.03
N PHE A 57 6.76 10.17 -4.73
CA PHE A 57 5.87 11.24 -4.26
C PHE A 57 6.61 12.56 -3.94
N GLY A 58 7.95 12.58 -4.03
CA GLY A 58 8.76 13.77 -3.82
C GLY A 58 8.80 14.28 -2.38
N PHE A 59 8.67 13.41 -1.37
CA PHE A 59 8.74 13.81 0.04
C PHE A 59 9.99 13.30 0.75
N ASN A 60 10.42 14.03 1.80
CA ASN A 60 11.56 13.62 2.61
C ASN A 60 11.17 12.47 3.56
N MET A 61 11.93 11.37 3.52
CA MET A 61 11.80 10.21 4.41
C MET A 61 11.71 10.56 5.90
N SER A 62 12.38 11.63 6.35
CA SER A 62 12.35 12.09 7.75
C SER A 62 11.05 12.80 8.14
N ASN A 63 10.26 13.25 7.16
CA ASN A 63 9.01 13.96 7.37
C ASN A 63 7.76 13.12 7.01
N VAL A 64 7.85 11.81 7.30
CA VAL A 64 6.80 10.83 6.98
C VAL A 64 6.50 9.95 8.19
N LEU A 65 5.22 9.77 8.49
CA LEU A 65 4.75 8.78 9.44
C LEU A 65 4.45 7.47 8.70
N TRP A 66 5.20 6.42 8.98
CA TRP A 66 5.00 5.09 8.38
C TRP A 66 4.16 4.21 9.30
N LYS A 67 3.03 3.71 8.81
CA LYS A 67 2.12 2.84 9.56
C LYS A 67 1.84 1.55 8.81
N LYS A 68 1.84 0.44 9.56
CA LYS A 68 1.26 -0.82 9.10
C LYS A 68 -0.24 -0.77 9.33
N ASP A 69 -1.02 -1.23 8.37
CA ASP A 69 -2.48 -1.24 8.46
C ASP A 69 -3.00 -2.63 8.09
N PRO A 70 -3.66 -3.36 9.02
CA PRO A 70 -4.21 -4.68 8.75
C PRO A 70 -5.21 -4.71 7.59
N HIS A 71 -5.84 -3.59 7.24
CA HIS A 71 -6.73 -3.51 6.07
C HIS A 71 -5.99 -3.77 4.73
N TYR A 72 -4.68 -3.53 4.68
CA TYR A 72 -3.86 -3.77 3.49
C TYR A 72 -3.17 -5.13 3.49
N ASN A 73 -3.48 -5.99 4.45
CA ASN A 73 -2.89 -7.31 4.57
C ASN A 73 -3.13 -8.17 3.32
N THR A 74 -2.09 -8.87 2.89
CA THR A 74 -2.17 -9.87 1.81
C THR A 74 -2.00 -11.30 2.32
N ASP A 75 -1.79 -11.47 3.62
CA ASP A 75 -1.66 -12.76 4.29
C ASP A 75 -3.03 -13.44 4.39
N GLN A 76 -3.22 -14.48 3.57
CA GLN A 76 -4.52 -15.15 3.42
C GLN A 76 -4.96 -15.87 4.69
N ASP A 77 -4.02 -16.35 5.50
CA ASP A 77 -4.32 -17.01 6.77
C ASP A 77 -4.83 -15.98 7.78
N GLU A 78 -4.14 -14.83 7.89
CA GLU A 78 -4.58 -13.73 8.76
C GLU A 78 -5.92 -13.11 8.29
N LEU A 79 -6.17 -13.05 6.98
CA LEU A 79 -7.45 -12.60 6.44
C LEU A 79 -8.58 -13.59 6.73
N SER A 80 -8.33 -14.90 6.59
CA SER A 80 -9.33 -15.94 6.85
C SER A 80 -9.81 -15.90 8.31
N HIS A 81 -8.88 -15.77 9.26
CA HIS A 81 -9.22 -15.63 10.68
C HIS A 81 -10.06 -14.39 11.02
N LEU A 82 -10.00 -13.34 10.21
CA LEU A 82 -10.80 -12.12 10.42
C LEU A 82 -12.30 -12.36 10.15
N PHE A 83 -12.63 -13.36 9.33
CA PHE A 83 -14.00 -13.69 8.93
C PHE A 83 -14.55 -14.94 9.63
N ASP A 84 -13.68 -15.76 10.23
CA ASP A 84 -14.07 -16.95 11.02
C ASP A 84 -14.61 -16.62 12.43
N GLU A 85 -14.52 -15.35 12.88
CA GLU A 85 -15.06 -14.88 14.17
C GLU A 85 -16.51 -14.33 14.09
N LEU A 86 -17.26 -14.61 13.02
CA LEU A 86 -18.69 -14.28 12.86
C LEU A 86 -19.60 -15.50 12.96
#